data_AF-A0A5J4TB13-F1
#
_entry.id   AF-A0A5J4TB13-F1
#
_cell.length_a   1.000
_cell.length_b   1.000
_cell.length_c   1.000
_cell.angle_alpha   90.00
_cell.angle_beta   90.00
_cell.angle_gamma   90.00
#
_symmetry.space_group_name_H-M   'P 1'
#
loop_
_entity.id
_entity.type
_entity.pdbx_description
1 polymer ?
#
loop_
_entity_poly.entity_id
_entity_poly.type
_entity_poly.pdbx_seq_one_letter_code
_entity_poly.pdbx_strand_id
1 'polypeptide(L)'
;VLRLLELQRAMLNITQVEQGIIIICMNLIKGKRGRVEVTLKVVENQAVCPITWFQAWNEKRKTKTTDKDLLWKNSENKRSLTPEECSKEVHIVIINAGIDKKFSVTTVRTVAISARQNKDKIKIEIDRWSRHSESADTVRENYDVNNNDSIRKALSECDSAREEGGVNEQRE
;
A
#
# COMPACT_ATOMS: atom_id res chain seq x y z
N VAL A 1 1.97 6.05 2.95
CA VAL A 1 2.69 5.24 1.94
C VAL A 1 3.95 4.58 2.52
N LEU A 2 4.22 3.34 2.13
CA LEU A 2 5.24 2.47 2.75
C LEU A 2 6.54 2.43 1.96
N ARG A 3 7.68 2.12 2.59
CA ARG A 3 8.98 1.94 1.91
C ARG A 3 9.21 0.45 1.69
N LEU A 4 9.86 0.08 0.59
CA LEU A 4 10.10 -1.33 0.25
C LEU A 4 10.85 -2.08 1.36
N LEU A 5 11.88 -1.47 1.94
CA LEU A 5 12.67 -2.10 3.00
C LEU A 5 11.87 -2.33 4.30
N GLU A 6 10.93 -1.44 4.61
CA GLU A 6 10.02 -1.60 5.75
C GLU A 6 9.00 -2.72 5.46
N LEU A 7 8.48 -2.78 4.23
CA LEU A 7 7.55 -3.81 3.77
C LEU A 7 8.19 -5.20 3.70
N GLN A 8 9.44 -5.29 3.26
CA GLN A 8 10.18 -6.56 3.15
C GLN A 8 10.27 -7.30 4.49
N ARG A 9 10.31 -6.55 5.60
CA ARG A 9 10.37 -7.08 6.97
C ARG A 9 9.01 -7.06 7.68
N ALA A 10 7.96 -6.67 6.98
CA ALA A 10 6.66 -6.51 7.59
C ALA A 10 5.99 -7.87 7.84
N MET A 11 5.27 -7.93 8.95
CA MET A 11 4.41 -9.04 9.32
C MET A 11 2.96 -8.67 9.03
N LEU A 12 2.19 -9.63 8.56
CA LEU A 12 0.75 -9.50 8.37
C LEU A 12 0.02 -10.06 9.58
N ASN A 13 -0.82 -9.25 10.21
CA ASN A 13 -1.86 -9.71 11.12
C ASN A 13 -3.17 -9.77 10.36
N ILE A 14 -3.70 -10.99 10.25
CA ILE A 14 -4.92 -11.30 9.49
C ILE A 14 -6.04 -11.83 10.39
N THR A 15 -5.90 -11.69 11.72
CA THR A 15 -6.92 -12.11 12.69
C THR A 15 -8.30 -11.53 12.42
N GLN A 16 -8.36 -10.35 11.80
CA GLN A 16 -9.60 -9.63 11.50
C GLN A 16 -9.95 -9.60 10.00
N VAL A 17 -9.38 -10.50 9.20
CA VAL A 17 -9.56 -10.48 7.74
C VAL A 17 -11.01 -10.73 7.34
N GLU A 18 -11.74 -11.54 8.10
CA GLU A 18 -13.17 -11.82 7.89
C GLU A 18 -14.03 -10.59 8.18
N GLN A 19 -13.60 -9.72 9.08
CA GLN A 19 -14.20 -8.41 9.36
C GLN A 19 -13.72 -7.33 8.37
N GLY A 20 -12.96 -7.72 7.34
CA GLY A 20 -12.47 -6.80 6.31
C GLY A 20 -11.29 -5.95 6.77
N ILE A 21 -10.47 -6.43 7.70
CA ILE A 21 -9.33 -5.69 8.27
C ILE A 21 -8.05 -6.54 8.19
N ILE A 22 -6.97 -5.94 7.67
CA ILE A 22 -5.62 -6.49 7.68
C ILE A 22 -4.69 -5.47 8.31
N ILE A 23 -3.82 -5.88 9.23
CA ILE A 23 -2.85 -4.99 9.85
C ILE A 23 -1.45 -5.40 9.40
N ILE A 24 -0.72 -4.44 8.83
CA ILE A 24 0.69 -4.61 8.45
C ILE A 24 1.54 -4.04 9.59
N CYS A 25 2.25 -4.91 10.31
CA CYS A 25 3.19 -4.53 11.36
C CYS A 25 4.60 -4.43 10.77
N MET A 26 5.27 -3.30 10.95
CA MET A 26 6.64 -3.10 10.48
C MET A 26 7.48 -2.32 11.48
N ASN A 27 8.79 -2.48 11.42
CA ASN A 27 9.72 -1.66 12.19
C ASN A 27 10.31 -0.58 11.29
N LEU A 28 10.29 0.66 11.76
CA LEU A 28 10.88 1.76 11.01
C LEU A 28 12.40 1.70 11.02
N ILE A 29 12.96 1.91 9.83
CA ILE A 29 14.42 1.85 9.60
C ILE A 29 15.01 3.27 9.50
N LYS A 30 14.21 4.26 9.13
CA LYS A 30 14.59 5.68 9.01
C LYS A 30 13.66 6.57 9.84
N GLY A 31 14.18 7.69 10.33
CA GLY A 31 13.47 8.61 11.23
C GLY A 31 13.43 8.08 12.66
N LYS A 32 12.45 8.52 13.44
CA LYS A 32 12.27 8.03 14.80
C LYS A 32 11.82 6.55 14.79
N ARG A 33 12.73 5.67 15.26
CA ARG A 33 12.58 4.20 15.21
C ARG A 33 11.43 3.74 16.09
N GLY A 34 10.78 2.65 15.69
CA GLY A 34 9.70 2.04 16.45
C GLY A 34 8.86 1.09 15.61
N ARG A 35 8.01 0.32 16.29
CA ARG A 35 6.98 -0.50 15.64
C ARG A 35 5.87 0.42 15.14
N VAL A 36 5.47 0.23 13.89
CA VAL A 36 4.35 0.91 13.26
C VAL A 36 3.41 -0.14 12.72
N GLU A 37 2.13 0.11 12.90
CA GLU A 37 1.07 -0.70 12.32
C GLU A 37 0.37 0.11 11.26
N VAL A 38 -0.03 -0.54 10.17
CA VAL A 38 -0.82 0.07 9.11
C VAL A 38 -2.04 -0.80 8.88
N THR A 39 -3.19 -0.28 9.25
CA THR A 39 -4.47 -0.97 9.08
C THR A 39 -4.99 -0.76 7.66
N LEU A 40 -5.15 -1.82 6.88
CA LEU A 40 -5.88 -1.84 5.62
C LEU A 40 -7.31 -2.31 5.90
N LYS A 41 -8.29 -1.61 5.33
CA LYS A 41 -9.71 -1.93 5.47
C LYS A 41 -10.35 -2.12 4.10
N VAL A 42 -11.49 -2.79 4.10
CA VAL A 42 -12.37 -2.86 2.92
C VAL A 42 -12.74 -1.44 2.45
N VAL A 43 -12.83 -1.27 1.14
CA VAL A 43 -13.30 -0.03 0.50
C VAL A 43 -14.41 -0.36 -0.49
N GLU A 44 -15.26 0.61 -0.79
CA GLU A 44 -16.44 0.44 -1.66
C GLU A 44 -16.07 -0.07 -3.06
N ASN A 45 -15.03 0.53 -3.67
CA ASN A 45 -14.54 0.11 -4.98
C ASN A 45 -13.73 -1.18 -4.88
N GLN A 46 -14.36 -2.30 -5.26
CA GLN A 46 -13.77 -3.64 -5.22
C GLN A 46 -12.55 -3.80 -6.14
N ALA A 47 -12.49 -3.04 -7.25
CA ALA A 47 -11.37 -3.11 -8.19
C ALA A 47 -10.05 -2.67 -7.57
N VAL A 48 -10.11 -1.85 -6.50
CA VAL A 48 -8.96 -1.28 -5.78
C VAL A 48 -8.94 -1.66 -4.29
N CYS A 49 -9.73 -2.65 -3.90
CA CYS A 49 -9.90 -3.03 -2.51
C CYS A 49 -8.73 -3.90 -2.02
N PRO A 50 -7.97 -3.45 -1.00
CA PRO A 50 -6.80 -4.18 -0.53
C PRO A 50 -7.16 -5.53 0.11
N ILE A 51 -8.34 -5.65 0.72
CA ILE A 51 -8.81 -6.91 1.30
C ILE A 51 -9.13 -7.92 0.20
N THR A 52 -9.87 -7.48 -0.83
CA THR A 52 -10.24 -8.29 -1.99
C THR A 52 -9.00 -8.76 -2.74
N TRP A 53 -8.05 -7.86 -2.99
CA TRP A 53 -6.76 -8.20 -3.59
C TRP A 53 -5.97 -9.19 -2.74
N PHE A 54 -5.92 -9.01 -1.42
CA PHE A 54 -5.22 -9.92 -0.52
C PHE A 54 -5.84 -11.31 -0.52
N GLN A 55 -7.17 -11.42 -0.44
CA GLN A 55 -7.87 -12.71 -0.44
C GLN A 55 -7.61 -13.46 -1.76
N ALA A 56 -7.80 -12.79 -2.90
CA ALA A 56 -7.55 -13.38 -4.21
C ALA A 56 -6.08 -13.80 -4.41
N TRP A 57 -5.13 -13.02 -3.87
CA TRP A 57 -3.71 -13.39 -3.85
C TRP A 57 -3.44 -14.60 -2.96
N ASN A 58 -4.00 -14.63 -1.75
CA ASN A 58 -3.76 -15.68 -0.76
C ASN A 58 -4.34 -17.03 -1.20
N GLU A 59 -5.47 -17.03 -1.92
CA GLU A 59 -6.06 -18.24 -2.50
C GLU A 59 -5.20 -18.86 -3.60
N LYS A 60 -4.52 -18.03 -4.40
CA LYS A 60 -3.63 -18.49 -5.49
C LYS A 60 -2.27 -19.00 -5.00
N ARG A 61 -1.93 -18.78 -3.72
CA ARG A 61 -0.64 -19.23 -3.18
C ARG A 61 -0.63 -20.73 -2.93
N LYS A 62 0.51 -21.37 -3.24
CA LYS A 62 0.81 -22.75 -2.83
C LYS A 62 0.70 -22.94 -1.31
N THR A 63 1.12 -21.93 -0.55
CA THR A 63 1.07 -21.89 0.91
C THR A 63 0.29 -20.66 1.34
N LYS A 64 -0.87 -20.88 1.99
CA LYS A 64 -1.67 -19.81 2.57
C LYS A 64 -0.88 -19.07 3.65
N THR A 65 -1.03 -17.76 3.69
CA THR A 65 -0.49 -16.90 4.75
C THR A 65 -1.21 -17.18 6.06
N THR A 66 -0.45 -17.39 7.14
CA THR A 66 -1.00 -17.51 8.50
C THR A 66 -0.92 -16.18 9.25
N ASP A 67 -1.56 -16.09 10.42
CA ASP A 67 -1.38 -14.92 11.28
C ASP A 67 0.10 -14.70 11.63
N LYS A 68 0.52 -13.43 11.63
CA LYS A 68 1.89 -12.98 11.91
C LYS A 68 2.95 -13.48 10.92
N ASP A 69 2.56 -14.00 9.76
CA ASP A 69 3.52 -14.37 8.72
C ASP A 69 4.20 -13.14 8.12
N LEU A 70 5.41 -13.35 7.58
CA LEU A 70 6.09 -12.35 6.77
C LEU A 70 5.36 -12.12 5.45
N LEU A 71 5.19 -10.85 5.08
CA LEU A 71 4.54 -10.45 3.84
C LEU A 71 5.27 -11.00 2.59
N TRP A 72 6.61 -10.91 2.59
CA TRP A 72 7.46 -11.29 1.45
C TRP A 72 8.22 -12.58 1.75
N LYS A 73 7.58 -13.72 1.46
CA LYS A 73 8.11 -15.05 1.71
C LYS A 73 8.14 -15.89 0.43
N ASN A 74 9.28 -16.49 0.14
CA ASN A 74 9.46 -17.39 -0.98
C ASN A 74 8.64 -18.67 -0.72
N SER A 75 7.83 -19.06 -1.70
CA SER A 75 6.94 -20.21 -1.58
C SER A 75 7.66 -21.57 -1.53
N GLU A 76 8.90 -21.67 -2.02
CA GLU A 76 9.66 -22.91 -2.16
C GLU A 76 10.43 -23.27 -0.90
N ASN A 77 11.20 -22.33 -0.35
CA ASN A 77 12.07 -22.55 0.81
C ASN A 77 11.59 -21.83 2.08
N LYS A 78 10.41 -21.20 2.04
CA LYS A 78 9.80 -20.45 3.15
C LYS A 78 10.69 -19.32 3.71
N ARG A 79 11.76 -18.92 3.02
CA ARG A 79 12.64 -17.82 3.46
C ARG A 79 12.05 -16.46 3.15
N SER A 80 12.44 -15.45 3.90
CA SER A 80 12.14 -14.06 3.57
C SER A 80 12.91 -13.63 2.32
N LEU A 81 12.25 -12.88 1.44
CA LEU A 81 12.92 -12.30 0.28
C LEU A 81 13.88 -11.21 0.73
N THR A 82 15.02 -11.08 0.04
CA THR A 82 15.91 -9.93 0.21
C THR A 82 15.29 -8.67 -0.41
N PRO A 83 15.76 -7.46 -0.04
CA PRO A 83 15.28 -6.22 -0.65
C PRO A 83 15.41 -6.19 -2.17
N GLU A 84 16.48 -6.77 -2.72
CA GLU A 84 16.75 -6.87 -4.14
C GLU A 84 15.76 -7.80 -4.83
N GLU A 85 15.45 -8.94 -4.20
CA GLU A 85 14.43 -9.89 -4.68
C GLU A 85 13.05 -9.24 -4.68
N CYS A 86 12.64 -8.61 -3.58
CA CYS A 86 11.37 -7.87 -3.53
C CYS A 86 11.30 -6.79 -4.62
N SER A 87 12.40 -6.06 -4.86
CA SER A 87 12.46 -5.02 -5.89
C SER A 87 12.30 -5.60 -7.30
N LYS A 88 12.90 -6.76 -7.58
CA LYS A 88 12.77 -7.48 -8.85
C LYS A 88 11.33 -7.93 -9.09
N GLU A 89 10.70 -8.53 -8.09
CA GLU A 89 9.31 -8.97 -8.18
C GLU A 89 8.36 -7.80 -8.48
N VAL A 90 8.54 -6.65 -7.82
CA VAL A 90 7.74 -5.47 -8.12
C VAL A 90 8.02 -4.93 -9.53
N HIS A 91 9.27 -4.96 -10.00
CA HIS A 91 9.58 -4.55 -11.37
C HIS A 91 8.92 -5.45 -12.42
N ILE A 92 8.83 -6.77 -12.18
CA ILE A 92 8.13 -7.69 -13.07
C ILE A 92 6.65 -7.27 -13.19
N VAL A 93 6.01 -6.93 -12.08
CA VAL A 93 4.62 -6.44 -12.07
C VAL A 93 4.48 -5.12 -12.84
N ILE A 94 5.40 -4.18 -12.64
CA ILE A 94 5.43 -2.89 -13.37
C ILE A 94 5.52 -3.14 -14.88
N ILE A 95 6.45 -3.99 -15.32
CA ILE A 95 6.64 -4.32 -16.74
C ILE A 95 5.41 -5.02 -17.32
N ASN A 96 4.84 -5.99 -16.60
CA ASN A 96 3.65 -6.72 -17.03
C ASN A 96 2.40 -5.83 -17.12
N ALA A 97 2.36 -4.74 -16.36
CA ALA A 97 1.33 -3.71 -16.47
C ALA A 97 1.55 -2.73 -17.65
N GLY A 98 2.58 -2.95 -18.48
CA GLY A 98 2.94 -2.07 -19.59
C GLY A 98 3.61 -0.76 -19.15
N ILE A 99 4.02 -0.66 -17.89
CA ILE A 99 4.69 0.53 -17.36
C ILE A 99 6.19 0.44 -17.64
N ASP A 100 6.78 1.56 -18.08
CA ASP A 100 8.19 1.64 -18.43
C ASP A 100 9.09 1.19 -17.26
N LYS A 101 10.04 0.28 -17.55
CA LYS A 101 10.99 -0.29 -16.59
C LYS A 101 11.85 0.73 -15.85
N LYS A 102 11.93 1.98 -16.32
CA LYS A 102 12.62 3.07 -15.62
C LYS A 102 11.93 3.45 -14.31
N PHE A 103 10.66 3.12 -14.15
CA PHE A 103 9.89 3.42 -12.96
C PHE A 103 10.10 2.35 -11.90
N SER A 104 10.34 2.81 -10.66
CA SER A 104 10.66 1.95 -9.53
C SER A 104 9.58 2.04 -8.45
N VAL A 105 9.72 1.21 -7.40
CA VAL A 105 8.89 1.30 -6.19
C VAL A 105 8.91 2.71 -5.58
N THR A 106 10.06 3.39 -5.68
CA THR A 106 10.20 4.77 -5.22
C THR A 106 9.36 5.71 -6.09
N THR A 107 9.35 5.53 -7.41
CA THR A 107 8.50 6.31 -8.33
C THR A 107 7.02 6.13 -8.00
N VAL A 108 6.56 4.89 -7.79
CA VAL A 108 5.16 4.60 -7.40
C VAL A 108 4.80 5.36 -6.12
N ARG A 109 5.69 5.32 -5.13
CA ARG A 109 5.54 6.07 -3.88
C ARG A 109 5.47 7.58 -4.11
N THR A 110 6.36 8.15 -4.93
CA THR A 110 6.37 9.58 -5.25
C THR A 110 5.09 10.01 -5.94
N VAL A 111 4.67 9.29 -6.99
CA VAL A 111 3.44 9.60 -7.74
C VAL A 111 2.22 9.49 -6.84
N ALA A 112 2.15 8.49 -5.96
CA ALA A 112 1.05 8.35 -5.01
C ALA A 112 0.98 9.53 -4.01
N ILE A 113 2.12 10.10 -3.61
CA ILE A 113 2.16 11.31 -2.77
C ILE A 113 1.72 12.54 -3.56
N SER A 114 2.26 12.75 -4.77
CA SER A 114 1.92 13.90 -5.62
C SER A 114 0.45 13.89 -6.04
N ALA A 115 -0.11 12.73 -6.39
CA ALA A 115 -1.53 12.59 -6.72
C ALA A 115 -2.45 12.97 -5.55
N ARG A 116 -1.95 12.93 -4.30
CA ARG A 116 -2.69 13.41 -3.13
C ARG A 116 -2.55 14.89 -2.86
N GLN A 117 -1.37 15.44 -3.12
CA GLN A 117 -1.14 16.88 -2.97
C GLN A 117 -2.02 17.68 -3.93
N ASN A 118 -2.29 17.14 -5.13
CA ASN A 118 -3.09 17.81 -6.16
C ASN A 118 -4.61 17.80 -5.91
N LYS A 119 -5.11 17.19 -4.82
CA LYS A 119 -6.56 17.04 -4.53
C LYS A 119 -7.01 17.74 -3.24
N ASP A 120 -6.45 18.93 -2.95
CA ASP A 120 -6.87 19.81 -1.83
C ASP A 120 -6.93 19.16 -0.44
N LYS A 121 -6.15 18.10 -0.20
CA LYS A 121 -6.06 17.49 1.13
C LYS A 121 -5.15 18.30 2.04
N ILE A 122 -5.49 18.31 3.34
CA ILE A 122 -4.71 18.99 4.37
C ILE A 122 -3.27 18.44 4.37
N LYS A 123 -2.28 19.31 4.18
CA LYS A 123 -0.84 18.96 4.13
C LYS A 123 -0.42 18.06 5.30
N ILE A 124 -0.95 18.31 6.50
CA ILE A 124 -0.70 17.52 7.72
C ILE A 124 -1.11 16.04 7.54
N GLU A 125 -2.25 15.78 6.90
CA GLU A 125 -2.72 14.42 6.65
C GLU A 125 -1.81 13.68 5.65
N ILE A 126 -1.38 14.38 4.60
CA ILE A 126 -0.45 13.83 3.59
C ILE A 126 0.92 13.58 4.20
N ASP A 127 1.45 14.51 5.00
CA ASP A 127 2.73 14.38 5.67
C ASP A 127 2.69 13.21 6.66
N ARG A 128 1.60 13.07 7.43
CA ARG A 128 1.35 11.94 8.33
C ARG A 128 1.30 10.62 7.57
N TRP A 129 0.50 10.54 6.50
CA TRP A 129 0.37 9.32 5.70
C TRP A 129 1.66 8.95 4.98
N SER A 130 2.35 9.92 4.39
CA SER A 130 3.59 9.72 3.66
C SER A 130 4.78 9.48 4.59
N ARG A 131 4.72 9.95 5.85
CA ARG A 131 5.81 9.94 6.83
C ARG A 131 7.04 10.68 6.28
N HIS A 132 6.81 11.86 5.73
CA HIS A 132 7.81 12.67 5.04
C HIS A 132 8.29 13.91 5.84
N SER A 133 7.91 14.06 7.11
CA SER A 133 8.35 15.20 7.93
C SER A 133 8.53 14.83 9.40
N GLU A 134 9.32 15.65 10.11
CA GLU A 134 9.49 15.56 11.56
C GLU A 134 8.18 15.86 12.31
N SER A 135 7.32 16.71 11.74
CA SER A 135 5.95 16.92 12.22
C SER A 135 5.12 15.65 12.12
N ALA A 136 5.27 14.85 11.04
CA ALA A 136 4.60 13.56 10.91
C ALA A 136 5.12 12.54 11.94
N ASP A 137 6.42 12.54 12.26
CA ASP A 137 6.98 11.70 13.31
C ASP A 137 6.47 12.07 14.70
N THR A 138 6.33 13.38 14.99
CA THR A 138 5.82 13.88 16.27
C THR A 138 4.33 13.60 16.45
N VAL A 139 3.52 13.80 15.39
CA VAL A 139 2.09 13.44 15.39
C VAL A 139 1.92 11.94 15.63
N ARG A 140 2.80 11.13 15.03
CA ARG A 140 2.78 9.68 15.20
C ARG A 140 3.06 9.23 16.64
N GLU A 141 4.09 9.78 17.28
CA GLU A 141 4.48 9.34 18.63
C GLU A 141 3.48 9.77 19.69
N ASN A 142 2.92 10.98 19.55
CA ASN A 142 2.15 11.61 20.61
C ASN A 142 0.63 11.48 20.44
N TYR A 143 0.15 11.21 19.22
CA TYR A 143 -1.28 11.31 18.90
C TYR A 143 -1.84 10.16 18.03
N ASP A 144 -1.07 9.14 17.64
CA ASP A 144 -1.48 8.21 16.58
C ASP A 144 -2.51 7.15 17.00
N VAL A 145 -3.61 7.12 16.24
CA VAL A 145 -4.68 6.10 16.24
C VAL A 145 -4.79 5.38 14.88
N ASN A 146 -3.79 5.46 14.00
CA ASN A 146 -3.64 4.65 12.77
C ASN A 146 -4.76 4.81 11.71
N ASN A 147 -5.56 5.88 11.78
CA ASN A 147 -6.78 6.01 10.97
C ASN A 147 -6.57 6.81 9.66
N ASN A 148 -5.81 6.25 8.71
CA ASN A 148 -5.58 6.86 7.38
C ASN A 148 -6.72 6.59 6.37
N ASP A 149 -7.92 6.27 6.85
CA ASP A 149 -9.02 5.78 6.02
C ASP A 149 -9.56 6.85 5.05
N SER A 150 -9.61 8.13 5.46
CA SER A 150 -10.02 9.24 4.57
C SER A 150 -9.08 9.38 3.36
N ILE A 151 -7.80 9.06 3.52
CA ILE A 151 -6.79 9.04 2.44
C ILE A 151 -6.79 7.71 1.70
N ARG A 152 -7.40 6.63 2.20
CA ARG A 152 -7.58 5.43 1.38
C ARG A 152 -8.85 5.50 0.55
N LYS A 153 -9.96 5.92 1.17
CA LYS A 153 -11.24 6.12 0.49
C LYS A 153 -11.13 7.07 -0.70
N ALA A 154 -10.51 8.23 -0.50
CA ALA A 154 -10.34 9.14 -1.63
C ALA A 154 -9.36 8.61 -2.71
N LEU A 155 -8.56 7.55 -2.45
CA LEU A 155 -7.63 6.99 -3.46
C LEU A 155 -8.44 6.05 -4.33
N SER A 156 -9.32 5.26 -3.70
CA SER A 156 -10.25 4.39 -4.41
C SER A 156 -11.26 5.16 -5.29
N GLU A 157 -11.59 6.40 -4.92
CA GLU A 157 -12.44 7.30 -5.72
C GLU A 157 -11.67 8.00 -6.86
N CYS A 158 -10.33 8.06 -6.81
CA CYS A 158 -9.55 8.68 -7.89
C CYS A 158 -9.60 7.87 -9.18
N ASP A 159 -9.71 6.54 -9.09
CA ASP A 159 -9.64 5.64 -10.24
C ASP A 159 -10.99 5.49 -10.93
N SER A 160 -12.12 5.63 -10.20
CA SER A 160 -13.47 5.57 -10.78
C SER A 160 -13.80 6.76 -11.69
N ALA A 161 -13.16 7.92 -11.49
CA ALA A 161 -13.40 9.12 -12.30
C ALA A 161 -12.73 9.10 -13.69
N ARG A 162 -11.93 8.07 -14.01
CA ARG A 162 -11.28 7.95 -15.33
C ARG A 162 -12.10 7.16 -16.35
N GLU A 163 -13.12 6.40 -15.93
CA GLU A 163 -13.98 5.64 -16.84
C GLU A 163 -15.15 6.46 -17.40
N GLU A 164 -15.49 7.62 -16.83
CA GLU A 164 -16.60 8.47 -17.32
C GLU A 164 -16.20 9.44 -18.44
N GLY A 165 -14.93 9.43 -18.89
CA GLY A 165 -14.41 10.39 -19.88
C GLY A 165 -14.33 9.91 -21.33
N GLY A 166 -14.82 8.71 -21.65
CA GLY A 166 -14.66 8.10 -22.98
C GLY A 166 -15.97 7.77 -23.65
N VAL A 167 -16.15 8.32 -24.87
CA VAL A 167 -17.24 8.13 -25.84
C VAL A 167 -18.35 9.19 -25.75
N ASN A 168 -18.06 10.34 -26.37
CA ASN A 168 -19.09 11.10 -27.07
C ASN A 168 -18.66 11.17 -28.55
N GLU A 169 -18.92 10.09 -29.30
CA GLU A 169 -18.91 10.15 -30.76
C GLU A 169 -20.18 10.90 -31.19
N GLN A 170 -20.06 12.21 -31.42
CA GLN A 170 -21.01 12.92 -32.26
C GLN A 170 -20.72 12.53 -33.72
N ARG A 171 -21.61 11.73 -34.30
CA ARG A 171 -21.78 11.65 -35.75
C ARG A 171 -22.91 12.61 -36.12
N GLU A 172 -22.55 13.67 -36.84
CA GLU A 172 -23.42 14.34 -37.82
C GLU A 172 -23.04 13.83 -39.21
#